data_AF-A0A7V9E7L9-F1
#
_entry.id   AF-A0A7V9E7L9-F1
#
_cell.length_a   1.000
_cell.length_b   1.000
_cell.length_c   1.000
_cell.angle_alpha   90.00
_cell.angle_beta   90.00
_cell.angle_gamma   90.00
#
_symmetry.space_group_name_H-M   'P 1'
#
loop_
_entity.id
_entity.type
_entity.pdbx_description
1 polymer ?
#
loop_
_entity_poly.entity_id
_entity_poly.type
_entity_poly.pdbx_seq_one_letter_code
_entity_poly.pdbx_strand_id
1 'polypeptide(L)'
;MPPSPESLRRALSDRVVVSDGAMGTMLQAYDLGLEDFQGHEGCNEILNITCPDIVREVHEAYLDVGVDCVTSNTFGANVANLGEYGIAERIYELARAGAAIAREAADAWASVDMRGNELLKRGSSNAR
;
A
#
# COMPACT_ATOMS: atom_id res chain seq x y z
N MET A 1 13.77 9.78 -12.73
CA MET A 1 14.77 9.02 -11.94
C MET A 1 14.00 8.27 -10.87
N PRO A 2 14.21 6.96 -10.64
CA PRO A 2 13.54 6.26 -9.56
C PRO A 2 13.91 6.91 -8.19
N PRO A 3 13.02 6.83 -7.18
CA PRO A 3 13.33 7.33 -5.84
C PRO A 3 14.59 6.64 -5.30
N SER A 4 15.46 7.41 -4.66
CA SER A 4 16.71 6.92 -4.08
C SER A 4 16.65 7.00 -2.55
N PRO A 5 17.46 6.21 -1.81
CA PRO A 5 17.56 6.36 -0.36
C PRO A 5 17.94 7.79 0.06
N GLU A 6 18.69 8.49 -0.77
CA GLU A 6 19.07 9.89 -0.57
C GLU A 6 17.88 10.85 -0.71
N SER A 7 16.95 10.59 -1.63
CA SER A 7 15.73 11.41 -1.76
C SER A 7 14.83 11.29 -0.53
N LEU A 8 14.71 10.10 0.06
CA LEU A 8 13.93 9.91 1.29
C LEU A 8 14.62 10.57 2.50
N ARG A 9 15.93 10.35 2.68
CA ARG A 9 16.69 10.98 3.78
C ARG A 9 16.60 12.49 3.74
N ARG A 10 16.73 13.08 2.55
CA ARG A 10 16.56 14.52 2.36
C ARG A 10 15.15 14.99 2.72
N ALA A 11 14.11 14.32 2.23
CA ALA A 11 12.73 14.65 2.57
C ALA A 11 12.49 14.64 4.10
N LEU A 12 13.01 13.63 4.79
CA LEU A 12 12.93 13.51 6.25
C LEU A 12 13.71 14.60 7.01
N SER A 13 14.79 15.14 6.42
CA SER A 13 15.54 16.26 7.01
C SER A 13 14.88 17.62 6.77
N ASP A 14 14.18 17.78 5.65
CA ASP A 14 13.62 19.06 5.23
C ASP A 14 12.20 19.28 5.78
N ARG A 15 11.43 18.21 6.02
CA ARG A 15 10.02 18.30 6.45
C ARG A 15 9.51 17.04 7.14
N VAL A 16 8.33 17.15 7.76
CA VAL A 16 7.54 15.98 8.19
C VAL A 16 7.11 15.20 6.95
N VAL A 17 7.26 13.88 7.01
CA VAL A 17 6.79 12.91 5.99
C VAL A 17 5.64 12.13 6.60
N VAL A 18 4.49 12.14 5.93
CA VAL A 18 3.26 11.47 6.37
C VAL A 18 3.14 10.12 5.67
N SER A 19 3.08 9.04 6.46
CA SER A 19 2.76 7.70 5.95
C SER A 19 1.26 7.49 5.88
N ASP A 20 0.88 6.51 5.07
CA ASP A 20 -0.44 5.88 5.09
C ASP A 20 -0.88 5.32 6.45
N GLY A 21 -2.17 4.99 6.52
CA GLY A 21 -2.79 4.35 7.67
C GLY A 21 -2.82 2.83 7.57
N ALA A 22 -3.70 2.20 8.35
CA ALA A 22 -3.80 0.75 8.41
C ALA A 22 -4.37 0.14 7.11
N MET A 23 -3.61 -0.78 6.52
CA MET A 23 -4.04 -1.65 5.41
C MET A 23 -5.21 -2.56 5.82
N GLY A 24 -5.05 -3.31 6.92
CA GLY A 24 -6.05 -4.30 7.35
C GLY A 24 -7.42 -3.69 7.65
N THR A 25 -7.48 -2.51 8.26
CA THR A 25 -8.75 -1.81 8.55
C THR A 25 -9.47 -1.39 7.27
N MET A 26 -8.74 -0.96 6.25
CA MET A 26 -9.33 -0.61 4.95
C MET A 26 -9.84 -1.84 4.21
N LEU A 27 -9.10 -2.95 4.27
CA LEU A 27 -9.51 -4.23 3.66
C LEU A 27 -10.81 -4.79 4.29
N GLN A 28 -11.03 -4.56 5.59
CA GLN A 28 -12.27 -4.96 6.28
C GLN A 28 -13.54 -4.27 5.73
N ALA A 29 -13.41 -3.19 4.95
CA ALA A 29 -14.56 -2.52 4.34
C ALA A 29 -15.05 -3.22 3.05
N TYR A 30 -14.28 -4.16 2.51
CA TYR A 30 -14.64 -4.93 1.32
C TYR A 30 -15.33 -6.23 1.71
N ASP A 31 -16.25 -6.70 0.84
CA ASP A 31 -16.95 -7.98 1.02
C ASP A 31 -16.06 -9.14 0.54
N LEU A 32 -15.04 -9.46 1.35
CA LEU A 32 -14.08 -10.54 1.08
C LEU A 32 -14.48 -11.82 1.81
N GLY A 33 -14.55 -12.91 1.07
CA GLY A 33 -14.84 -14.24 1.58
C GLY A 33 -13.60 -15.13 1.73
N LEU A 34 -13.78 -16.30 2.32
CA LEU A 34 -12.69 -17.27 2.54
C LEU A 34 -11.95 -17.68 1.25
N GLU A 35 -12.66 -17.70 0.11
CA GLU A 35 -12.08 -18.04 -1.20
C GLU A 35 -11.07 -16.99 -1.67
N ASP A 36 -11.32 -15.70 -1.40
CA ASP A 36 -10.39 -14.61 -1.71
C ASP A 36 -9.07 -14.76 -0.94
N PHE A 37 -9.13 -15.32 0.26
CA PHE A 37 -7.95 -15.67 1.06
C PHE A 37 -7.37 -17.06 0.75
N GLN A 38 -7.85 -17.75 -0.29
CA GLN A 38 -7.46 -19.13 -0.63
C GLN A 38 -7.58 -20.12 0.54
N GLY A 39 -8.55 -19.90 1.44
CA GLY A 39 -8.71 -20.69 2.66
C GLY A 39 -7.84 -20.26 3.84
N HIS A 40 -6.97 -19.25 3.68
CA HIS A 40 -6.11 -18.70 4.73
C HIS A 40 -6.73 -17.45 5.37
N GLU A 41 -7.90 -17.61 5.99
CA GLU A 41 -8.67 -16.50 6.59
C GLU A 41 -7.79 -15.57 7.43
N GLY A 42 -7.82 -14.26 7.15
CA GLY A 42 -7.01 -13.26 7.84
C GLY A 42 -5.58 -13.07 7.32
N CYS A 43 -5.11 -13.90 6.38
CA CYS A 43 -3.81 -13.71 5.72
C CYS A 43 -3.93 -12.69 4.57
N ASN A 44 -3.92 -11.39 4.92
CA ASN A 44 -4.07 -10.30 3.94
C ASN A 44 -3.03 -10.33 2.80
N GLU A 45 -1.86 -10.93 3.03
CA GLU A 45 -0.82 -11.08 2.00
C GLU A 45 -1.30 -11.88 0.78
N ILE A 46 -2.26 -12.80 0.94
CA ILE A 46 -2.83 -13.58 -0.16
C ILE A 46 -3.55 -12.67 -1.16
N LEU A 47 -4.18 -11.59 -0.67
CA LEU A 47 -4.90 -10.62 -1.50
C LEU A 47 -3.99 -9.92 -2.51
N ASN A 48 -2.66 -9.92 -2.30
CA ASN A 48 -1.70 -9.43 -3.30
C ASN A 48 -1.74 -10.25 -4.61
N ILE A 49 -2.25 -11.48 -4.56
CA ILE A 49 -2.36 -12.38 -5.71
C ILE A 49 -3.81 -12.53 -6.16
N THR A 50 -4.74 -12.72 -5.22
CA THR A 50 -6.13 -13.01 -5.54
C THR A 50 -6.97 -11.77 -5.82
N CYS A 51 -6.67 -10.66 -5.13
CA CYS A 51 -7.43 -9.41 -5.23
C CYS A 51 -6.51 -8.19 -5.38
N PRO A 52 -5.56 -8.17 -6.34
CA PRO A 52 -4.55 -7.13 -6.43
C PRO A 52 -5.14 -5.74 -6.68
N ASP A 53 -6.29 -5.67 -7.34
CA ASP A 53 -6.99 -4.41 -7.61
C ASP A 53 -7.53 -3.78 -6.32
N ILE A 54 -8.09 -4.57 -5.39
CA ILE A 54 -8.53 -4.08 -4.07
C ILE A 54 -7.34 -3.55 -3.26
N VAL A 55 -6.21 -4.27 -3.26
CA VAL A 55 -4.99 -3.81 -2.58
C VAL A 55 -4.50 -2.49 -3.18
N ARG A 56 -4.54 -2.35 -4.51
CA ARG A 56 -4.20 -1.11 -5.21
C ARG A 56 -5.14 0.03 -4.83
N GLU A 57 -6.45 -0.19 -4.85
CA GLU A 57 -7.46 0.80 -4.50
C GLU A 57 -7.24 1.37 -3.08
N VAL A 58 -6.82 0.56 -2.12
CA VAL A 58 -6.50 1.07 -0.79
C VAL A 58 -5.25 1.96 -0.79
N HIS A 59 -4.18 1.60 -1.51
CA HIS A 59 -3.01 2.48 -1.64
C HIS A 59 -3.40 3.80 -2.31
N GLU A 60 -4.19 3.74 -3.38
CA GLU A 60 -4.70 4.92 -4.09
C GLU A 60 -5.55 5.79 -3.18
N ALA A 61 -6.42 5.21 -2.35
CA ALA A 61 -7.23 5.95 -1.39
C ALA A 61 -6.38 6.74 -0.37
N TYR A 62 -5.26 6.18 0.10
CA TYR A 62 -4.33 6.92 0.96
C TYR A 62 -3.56 8.01 0.20
N LEU A 63 -3.08 7.72 -1.02
CA LEU A 63 -2.41 8.72 -1.85
C LEU A 63 -3.35 9.89 -2.20
N ASP A 64 -4.63 9.62 -2.41
CA ASP A 64 -5.65 10.61 -2.72
C ASP A 64 -5.94 11.61 -1.60
N VAL A 65 -5.68 11.22 -0.35
CA VAL A 65 -5.78 12.12 0.81
C VAL A 65 -4.45 12.84 1.13
N GLY A 66 -3.42 12.61 0.30
CA GLY A 66 -2.18 13.39 0.31
C GLY A 66 -1.08 12.86 1.24
N VAL A 67 -1.03 11.55 1.47
CA VAL A 67 0.13 10.94 2.15
C VAL A 67 1.37 11.03 1.28
N ASP A 68 2.55 11.12 1.90
CA ASP A 68 3.82 11.20 1.20
C ASP A 68 4.39 9.83 0.82
N CYS A 69 4.01 8.79 1.57
CA CYS A 69 4.43 7.42 1.29
C CYS A 69 3.35 6.40 1.67
N VAL A 70 3.36 5.29 0.94
CA VAL A 70 2.55 4.10 1.22
C VAL A 70 3.46 2.94 1.61
N THR A 71 2.93 2.02 2.41
CA THR A 71 3.58 0.77 2.80
C THR A 71 3.01 -0.39 2.00
N SER A 72 3.80 -1.42 1.70
CA SER A 72 3.29 -2.60 1.00
C SER A 72 2.42 -3.47 1.90
N ASN A 73 1.44 -4.17 1.33
CA ASN A 73 0.61 -5.16 2.03
C ASN A 73 1.40 -6.45 2.34
N THR A 74 2.41 -6.35 3.19
CA THR A 74 3.40 -7.42 3.41
C THR A 74 3.83 -7.55 4.86
N PHE A 75 3.03 -7.04 5.81
CA PHE A 75 3.37 -7.08 7.23
C PHE A 75 3.55 -8.52 7.74
N GLY A 76 2.65 -9.41 7.33
CA GLY A 76 2.66 -10.83 7.63
C GLY A 76 3.51 -11.68 6.69
N ALA A 77 4.22 -11.10 5.71
CA ALA A 77 5.07 -11.83 4.77
C ALA A 77 6.42 -12.23 5.40
N ASN A 78 6.37 -13.04 6.46
CA ASN A 78 7.53 -13.51 7.22
C ASN A 78 7.31 -14.95 7.73
N VAL A 79 8.38 -15.59 8.20
CA VAL A 79 8.37 -17.02 8.59
C VAL A 79 7.45 -17.30 9.77
N ALA A 80 7.35 -16.38 10.74
CA ALA A 80 6.51 -16.59 11.91
C ALA A 80 5.03 -16.63 11.49
N ASN A 81 4.57 -15.62 10.75
CA ASN A 81 3.17 -15.51 10.35
C ASN A 81 2.79 -16.53 9.26
N LEU A 82 3.50 -16.58 8.13
CA LEU A 82 3.15 -17.53 7.05
C LEU A 82 3.42 -19.00 7.42
N GLY A 83 4.23 -19.24 8.46
CA GLY A 83 4.39 -20.56 9.06
C GLY A 83 3.12 -21.06 9.74
N GLU A 84 2.34 -20.19 10.39
CA GLU A 84 1.06 -20.56 11.02
C GLU A 84 0.01 -20.97 9.99
N TYR A 85 0.05 -20.37 8.80
CA TYR A 85 -0.81 -20.74 7.66
C TYR A 85 -0.29 -21.92 6.84
N GLY A 86 0.92 -22.44 7.13
CA GLY A 86 1.54 -23.55 6.40
C GLY A 86 2.02 -23.20 4.99
N ILE A 87 2.31 -21.92 4.72
CA ILE A 87 2.68 -21.39 3.39
C ILE A 87 3.95 -20.52 3.43
N ALA A 88 4.89 -20.85 4.31
CA ALA A 88 6.13 -20.08 4.49
C ALA A 88 7.00 -20.02 3.20
N GLU A 89 6.87 -20.99 2.30
CA GLU A 89 7.52 -20.99 0.98
C GLU A 89 7.01 -19.88 0.06
N ARG A 90 5.83 -19.31 0.32
CA ARG A 90 5.23 -18.23 -0.47
C ARG A 90 5.66 -16.82 -0.02
N ILE A 91 6.50 -16.68 1.02
CA ILE A 91 6.94 -15.36 1.53
C ILE A 91 7.43 -14.45 0.40
N TYR A 92 8.34 -14.93 -0.44
CA TYR A 92 8.92 -14.10 -1.51
C TYR A 92 7.87 -13.71 -2.55
N GLU A 93 7.01 -14.65 -2.95
CA GLU A 93 5.93 -14.41 -3.92
C GLU A 93 5.01 -13.29 -3.43
N LEU A 94 4.47 -13.45 -2.21
CA LEU A 94 3.49 -12.52 -1.65
C LEU A 94 4.12 -11.16 -1.35
N ALA A 95 5.36 -11.14 -0.82
CA ALA A 95 6.08 -9.89 -0.56
C ALA A 95 6.37 -9.12 -1.84
N ARG A 96 6.83 -9.81 -2.89
CA ARG A 96 7.15 -9.20 -4.18
C ARG A 96 5.90 -8.66 -4.86
N ALA A 97 4.78 -9.40 -4.79
CA ALA A 97 3.50 -8.95 -5.33
C ALA A 97 3.01 -7.69 -4.61
N GLY A 98 2.96 -7.69 -3.27
CA GLY A 98 2.55 -6.52 -2.49
C GLY A 98 3.43 -5.28 -2.73
N ALA A 99 4.75 -5.46 -2.84
CA ALA A 99 5.66 -4.37 -3.18
C ALA A 99 5.45 -3.82 -4.60
N ALA A 100 5.13 -4.69 -5.57
CA ALA A 100 4.84 -4.28 -6.94
C ALA A 100 3.56 -3.43 -7.02
N ILE A 101 2.49 -3.84 -6.35
CA ILE A 101 1.21 -3.11 -6.32
C ILE A 101 1.39 -1.71 -5.71
N ALA A 102 2.05 -1.63 -4.54
CA ALA A 102 2.34 -0.35 -3.90
C ALA A 102 3.19 0.58 -4.79
N ARG A 103 4.17 0.01 -5.51
CA ARG A 103 5.01 0.77 -6.43
C ARG A 103 4.24 1.28 -7.64
N GLU A 104 3.40 0.44 -8.24
CA GLU A 104 2.54 0.82 -9.36
C GLU A 104 1.60 1.97 -8.98
N ALA A 105 0.96 1.89 -7.82
CA ALA A 105 0.08 2.96 -7.31
C ALA A 105 0.85 4.28 -7.10
N ALA A 106 2.03 4.22 -6.48
CA ALA A 106 2.87 5.39 -6.26
C ALA A 106 3.37 6.03 -7.57
N ASP A 107 3.84 5.22 -8.53
CA ASP A 107 4.30 5.70 -9.83
C ASP A 107 3.14 6.32 -10.65
N ALA A 108 1.94 5.71 -10.60
CA ALA A 108 0.75 6.23 -11.23
C ALA A 108 0.36 7.60 -10.65
N TRP A 109 0.30 7.73 -9.33
CA TRP A 109 -0.02 8.98 -8.64
C TRP A 109 1.01 10.09 -8.93
N ALA A 110 2.31 9.78 -8.86
CA ALA A 110 3.38 10.74 -9.16
C ALA A 110 3.35 11.23 -10.61
N SER A 111 2.92 10.39 -11.55
CA SER A 111 2.76 10.79 -12.95
C SER A 111 1.59 11.75 -13.17
N VAL A 112 0.56 11.71 -12.31
CA VAL A 112 -0.57 12.64 -12.34
C VAL A 112 -0.15 14.00 -11.80
N ASP A 113 0.61 14.03 -10.69
CA ASP A 113 1.19 15.27 -10.13
C ASP A 113 2.09 16.01 -11.14
N MET A 114 2.95 15.28 -11.87
CA MET A 114 3.86 15.87 -12.87
C MET A 114 3.18 16.40 -14.14
N ARG A 115 1.97 15.95 -14.48
CA ARG A 115 1.28 16.29 -15.74
C ARG A 115 0.30 17.47 -15.61
N GLY A 116 0.29 18.16 -14.47
CA GLY A 116 -0.31 19.49 -14.37
C GLY A 116 -1.81 19.55 -14.63
N ASN A 117 -2.59 18.64 -14.03
CA ASN A 117 -4.02 18.87 -13.87
C ASN A 117 -4.32 19.15 -12.39
N GLU A 118 -4.52 20.44 -12.13
CA GLU A 118 -5.04 21.08 -10.93
C GLU A 118 -4.44 20.72 -9.55
N LEU A 119 -3.82 21.75 -8.98
CA LEU A 119 -3.58 22.03 -7.56
C LEU A 119 -4.87 21.98 -6.69
N LEU A 120 -5.70 20.93 -6.78
CA LEU A 120 -6.97 20.81 -6.08
C LEU A 120 -7.16 19.46 -5.36
N LYS A 121 -6.16 19.00 -4.60
CA LYS A 121 -6.40 18.23 -3.36
C LYS A 121 -5.42 18.58 -2.23
N ARG A 122 -4.84 19.79 -2.23
CA ARG A 122 -4.32 20.37 -0.97
C ARG A 122 -5.54 20.71 -0.13
N GLY A 123 -5.83 19.88 0.87
CA GLY A 123 -7.00 20.00 1.73
C GLY A 123 -7.26 21.43 2.17
N SER A 124 -8.24 22.09 1.56
CA SER A 124 -9.02 23.11 2.24
C SER A 124 -9.86 22.39 3.28
N SER A 125 -9.33 22.27 4.48
CA SER A 125 -10.17 22.28 5.67
C SER A 125 -9.88 23.57 6.42
N ASN A 126 -10.72 24.56 6.14
CA ASN A 126 -11.14 25.52 7.15
C ASN A 126 -11.67 24.71 8.34
N ALA A 127 -10.84 24.50 9.35
CA ALA A 127 -11.33 24.19 10.69
C ALA A 127 -11.69 25.53 11.35
N ARG A 128 -12.98 25.69 11.60
CA ARG A 128 -13.51 26.65 12.57
C ARG A 128 -13.08 26.27 13.98
#